data_AF-C5LMI0-F1
#
_entry.id   AF-C5LMI0-F1
#
_cell.length_a   1.000
_cell.length_b   1.000
_cell.length_c   1.000
_cell.angle_alpha   90.00
_cell.angle_beta   90.00
_cell.angle_gamma   90.00
#
_symmetry.space_group_name_H-M   'P 1'
#
loop_
_entity.id
_entity.type
_entity.pdbx_description
1 polymer ?
#
loop_
_entity_poly.entity_id
_entity_poly.type
_entity_poly.pdbx_seq_one_letter_code
_entity_poly.pdbx_strand_id
1 'polypeptide(L)'
;DAAISTASGLVQGYVVVGGDDRLRLLFTFLKKNQKKKVMVFFSSCNSVKFHDELLNYIDIPVISIHGQKKQSARMTNFYRFCQMESGILLCTDVAARGLDIPKVDWIVQYDPPDDPKEYIHRVGRTARGAEGTGKALLFLMPEELGFLRYLRKSGVTTLNEYVFPPAK
;
A
#
# COMPACT_ATOMS: atom_id res chain seq x y z
N ASP A 1 10.57 -26.19 -5.62
CA ASP A 1 9.90 -24.89 -5.74
C ASP A 1 9.17 -24.54 -4.46
N ALA A 2 9.77 -23.65 -3.66
CA ALA A 2 9.21 -23.27 -2.36
C ALA A 2 7.94 -22.44 -2.57
N ALA A 3 6.81 -22.93 -2.05
CA ALA A 3 5.57 -22.18 -1.98
C ALA A 3 5.84 -20.84 -1.28
N ILE A 4 5.72 -19.73 -2.01
CA ILE A 4 5.98 -18.41 -1.46
C ILE A 4 4.82 -18.07 -0.52
N SER A 5 5.01 -18.31 0.78
CA SER A 5 4.04 -18.01 1.83
C SER A 5 4.23 -16.59 2.34
N THR A 6 3.12 -15.91 2.64
CA THR A 6 3.13 -14.64 3.38
C THR A 6 3.47 -14.88 4.86
N ALA A 7 4.00 -13.87 5.55
CA ALA A 7 4.37 -13.96 6.97
C ALA A 7 3.17 -14.26 7.89
N SER A 8 3.37 -15.03 8.96
CA SER A 8 2.30 -15.48 9.87
C SER A 8 1.62 -14.35 10.65
N GLY A 9 2.34 -13.27 10.97
CA GLY A 9 1.79 -12.09 11.66
C GLY A 9 1.12 -11.04 10.75
N LEU A 10 0.98 -11.34 9.46
CA LEU A 10 0.41 -10.44 8.46
C LEU A 10 -1.09 -10.70 8.27
N VAL A 11 -1.92 -9.72 8.60
CA VAL A 11 -3.35 -9.75 8.27
C VAL A 11 -3.57 -9.09 6.91
N GLN A 12 -4.13 -9.84 5.97
CA GLN A 12 -4.33 -9.38 4.59
C GLN A 12 -5.81 -9.35 4.28
N GLY A 13 -6.24 -8.33 3.55
CA GLY A 13 -7.54 -8.35 2.94
C GLY A 13 -7.66 -7.44 1.74
N TYR A 14 -8.80 -7.53 1.09
CA TYR A 14 -9.14 -6.75 -0.08
C TYR A 14 -10.49 -6.07 0.12
N VAL A 15 -10.74 -5.05 -0.68
CA VAL A 15 -12.02 -4.35 -0.77
C VAL A 15 -12.36 -4.18 -2.24
N VAL A 16 -13.61 -4.50 -2.57
CA VAL A 16 -14.15 -4.24 -3.91
C VAL A 16 -14.76 -2.84 -3.91
N VAL A 17 -14.23 -1.95 -4.74
CA VAL A 17 -14.62 -0.54 -4.78
C VAL A 17 -14.65 -0.03 -6.22
N GLY A 18 -15.72 0.66 -6.60
CA GLY A 18 -15.82 1.32 -7.90
C GLY A 18 -14.84 2.49 -8.01
N GLY A 19 -14.53 2.91 -9.25
CA GLY A 19 -13.58 4.01 -9.51
C GLY A 19 -13.94 5.30 -8.76
N ASP A 20 -15.23 5.65 -8.73
CA ASP A 20 -15.74 6.88 -8.12
C ASP A 20 -15.55 6.92 -6.60
N ASP A 21 -15.63 5.76 -5.93
CA ASP A 21 -15.50 5.65 -4.47
C ASP A 21 -14.06 5.35 -4.01
N ARG A 22 -13.15 4.98 -4.93
CA ARG A 22 -11.78 4.54 -4.61
C ARG A 22 -11.01 5.62 -3.85
N LEU A 23 -11.08 6.87 -4.32
CA LEU A 23 -10.44 8.02 -3.67
C LEU A 23 -11.06 8.32 -2.30
N ARG A 24 -12.39 8.30 -2.19
CA ARG A 24 -13.11 8.52 -0.93
C ARG A 24 -12.73 7.49 0.13
N LEU A 25 -12.62 6.23 -0.28
CA LEU A 25 -12.20 5.13 0.58
C LEU A 25 -10.78 5.35 1.08
N LEU A 26 -9.84 5.67 0.18
CA LEU A 26 -8.45 5.98 0.56
C LEU A 26 -8.40 7.14 1.55
N PHE A 27 -9.10 8.24 1.28
CA PHE A 27 -9.18 9.39 2.17
C PHE A 27 -9.67 9.00 3.58
N THR A 28 -10.79 8.27 3.65
CA THR A 28 -11.38 7.83 4.93
C THR A 28 -10.41 6.91 5.69
N PHE A 29 -9.75 6.01 4.96
CA PHE A 29 -8.75 5.11 5.54
C PHE A 29 -7.56 5.89 6.11
N LEU A 30 -6.95 6.79 5.33
CA LEU A 30 -5.79 7.56 5.76
C LEU A 30 -6.12 8.49 6.93
N LYS A 31 -7.27 9.15 6.90
CA LYS A 31 -7.74 10.02 7.98
C LYS A 31 -7.91 9.27 9.31
N LYS A 32 -8.40 8.03 9.27
CA LYS A 32 -8.52 7.17 10.47
C LYS A 32 -7.17 6.63 10.97
N ASN A 33 -6.16 6.54 10.11
CA ASN A 33 -4.87 5.91 10.40
C ASN A 33 -3.70 6.91 10.43
N GLN A 34 -3.93 8.20 10.65
CA GLN A 34 -2.84 9.22 10.66
C GLN A 34 -1.79 8.99 11.76
N LYS A 35 -2.16 8.32 12.86
CA LYS A 35 -1.25 7.96 13.97
C LYS A 35 -0.46 6.67 13.72
N LYS A 36 -0.52 6.13 12.50
CA LYS A 36 0.16 4.90 12.09
C LYS A 36 1.16 5.17 10.99
N LYS A 37 2.09 4.25 10.80
CA LYS A 37 3.03 4.28 9.68
C LYS A 37 2.43 3.51 8.51
N VAL A 38 2.03 4.24 7.48
CA VAL A 38 1.27 3.73 6.33
C VAL A 38 2.08 3.92 5.06
N MET A 39 2.12 2.91 4.21
CA MET A 39 2.58 3.04 2.84
C MET A 39 1.46 2.76 1.86
N VAL A 40 1.34 3.60 0.83
CA VAL A 40 0.33 3.48 -0.21
C VAL A 40 1.03 3.29 -1.56
N PHE A 41 0.75 2.18 -2.22
CA PHE A 41 1.29 1.84 -3.53
C PHE A 41 0.32 2.24 -4.64
N PHE A 42 0.88 2.89 -5.66
CA PHE A 42 0.19 3.29 -6.89
C PHE A 42 0.95 2.75 -8.11
N SER A 43 0.20 2.50 -9.18
CA SER A 43 0.70 1.98 -10.45
C SER A 43 1.56 2.99 -11.22
N SER A 44 1.30 4.30 -11.09
CA SER A 44 1.96 5.33 -11.89
C SER A 44 2.50 6.51 -11.08
N CYS A 45 3.57 7.14 -11.60
CA CYS A 45 4.15 8.35 -11.03
C CYS A 45 3.14 9.51 -10.99
N ASN A 46 2.29 9.61 -12.01
CA ASN A 46 1.28 10.66 -12.11
C ASN A 46 0.20 10.47 -11.04
N SER A 47 -0.21 9.22 -10.77
CA SER A 47 -1.13 8.92 -9.67
C SER A 47 -0.53 9.31 -8.31
N VAL A 48 0.74 8.96 -8.05
CA VAL A 48 1.43 9.40 -6.83
C VAL A 48 1.43 10.93 -6.71
N LYS A 49 1.78 11.65 -7.79
CA LYS A 49 1.82 13.12 -7.80
C LYS A 49 0.45 13.74 -7.53
N PHE A 50 -0.59 13.25 -8.21
CA PHE A 50 -1.96 13.71 -8.01
C PHE A 50 -2.41 13.54 -6.55
N HIS A 51 -2.21 12.34 -5.99
CA HIS A 51 -2.61 12.07 -4.61
C HIS A 51 -1.75 12.82 -3.58
N ASP A 52 -0.46 13.05 -3.85
CA ASP A 52 0.42 13.85 -3.00
C ASP A 52 -0.07 15.31 -2.90
N GLU A 53 -0.38 15.93 -4.03
CA GLU A 53 -0.90 17.30 -4.09
C GLU A 53 -2.29 17.41 -3.45
N LEU A 54 -3.20 16.50 -3.80
CA LEU A 54 -4.57 16.51 -3.28
C LEU A 54 -4.62 16.26 -1.77
N LEU A 55 -3.93 15.24 -1.27
CA LEU A 55 -3.99 14.87 0.15
C LEU A 55 -3.39 15.95 1.04
N ASN A 56 -2.27 16.56 0.63
CA ASN A 56 -1.71 17.70 1.34
C ASN A 56 -2.62 18.93 1.29
N TYR A 57 -3.36 19.15 0.19
CA TYR A 57 -4.33 20.24 0.09
C TYR A 57 -5.52 20.08 1.06
N ILE A 58 -5.92 18.84 1.37
CA ILE A 58 -7.04 18.53 2.28
C ILE A 58 -6.58 18.12 3.69
N ASP A 59 -5.43 18.64 4.13
CA ASP A 59 -4.86 18.46 5.47
C ASP A 59 -4.60 16.99 5.88
N ILE A 60 -4.27 16.13 4.91
CA ILE A 60 -3.68 14.82 5.18
C ILE A 60 -2.19 14.90 4.79
N PRO A 61 -1.28 15.09 5.77
CA PRO A 61 0.13 15.23 5.47
C PRO A 61 0.69 13.91 4.94
N VAL A 62 1.19 13.94 3.71
CA VAL A 62 1.79 12.79 3.03
C VAL A 62 3.17 13.14 2.50
N ILE A 63 4.01 12.11 2.37
CA ILE A 63 5.31 12.18 1.71
C ILE A 63 5.22 11.30 0.47
N SER A 64 5.83 11.72 -0.64
CA SER A 64 5.83 10.92 -1.87
C SER A 64 7.22 10.57 -2.37
N ILE A 65 7.35 9.37 -2.95
CA ILE A 65 8.52 8.90 -3.72
C ILE A 65 8.05 8.27 -5.04
N HIS A 66 8.58 8.71 -6.17
CA HIS A 66 8.28 8.14 -7.48
C HIS A 66 9.44 8.37 -8.45
N GLY A 67 9.43 7.69 -9.60
CA GLY A 67 10.56 7.67 -10.55
C GLY A 67 10.88 9.01 -11.21
N GLN A 68 9.91 9.94 -11.27
CA GLN A 68 10.12 11.28 -11.82
C GLN A 68 10.76 12.28 -10.81
N LYS A 69 10.87 11.93 -9.52
CA LYS A 69 11.62 12.78 -8.57
C LYS A 69 13.11 12.57 -8.75
N LYS A 70 13.89 13.64 -8.57
CA LYS A 70 15.35 13.55 -8.49
C LYS A 70 15.77 12.59 -7.39
N GLN A 71 16.84 11.83 -7.62
CA GLN A 71 17.31 10.81 -6.69
C GLN A 71 17.58 11.38 -5.28
N SER A 72 18.17 12.57 -5.18
CA SER A 72 18.41 13.24 -3.90
C SER A 72 17.12 13.54 -3.13
N ALA A 73 16.09 14.06 -3.81
CA ALA A 73 14.79 14.32 -3.21
C ALA A 73 14.08 13.02 -2.79
N ARG A 74 14.19 11.96 -3.61
CA ARG A 74 13.65 10.63 -3.29
C ARG A 74 14.27 10.09 -2.00
N MET A 75 15.60 10.13 -1.88
CA MET A 75 16.31 9.65 -0.68
C MET A 75 15.99 10.52 0.54
N THR A 76 15.94 11.84 0.40
CA THR A 76 15.60 12.76 1.50
C THR A 76 14.20 12.47 2.06
N ASN A 77 13.21 12.33 1.18
CA ASN A 77 11.84 11.98 1.56
C ASN A 77 11.74 10.60 2.21
N PHE A 78 12.46 9.62 1.65
CA PHE A 78 12.51 8.27 2.20
C PHE A 78 13.11 8.25 3.61
N TYR A 79 14.28 8.88 3.82
CA TYR A 79 14.90 8.94 5.14
C TYR A 79 14.04 9.70 6.14
N ARG A 80 13.39 10.79 5.71
CA ARG A 80 12.41 11.50 6.54
C ARG A 80 11.30 10.55 7.01
N PHE A 81 10.69 9.79 6.10
CA PHE A 81 9.68 8.80 6.46
C PHE A 81 10.24 7.71 7.39
N CYS A 82 11.47 7.26 7.19
CA CYS A 82 12.09 6.26 8.05
C CYS A 82 12.21 6.73 9.51
N GLN A 83 12.55 8.00 9.73
CA GLN A 83 12.68 8.61 11.06
C GLN A 83 11.34 8.96 11.73
N MET A 84 10.24 9.00 10.97
CA MET A 84 8.92 9.28 11.54
C MET A 84 8.36 8.09 12.32
N GLU A 85 7.80 8.35 13.49
CA GLU A 85 7.06 7.34 14.27
C GLU A 85 5.74 6.97 13.58
N SER A 86 5.01 7.98 13.10
CA SER A 86 3.79 7.83 12.31
C SER A 86 3.85 8.71 11.06
N GLY A 87 3.27 8.27 9.95
CA GLY A 87 3.27 9.03 8.71
C GLY A 87 2.77 8.21 7.53
N ILE A 88 2.45 8.89 6.43
CA ILE A 88 1.95 8.28 5.21
C ILE A 88 2.96 8.51 4.09
N LEU A 89 3.40 7.43 3.45
CA LEU A 89 4.28 7.45 2.27
C LEU A 89 3.54 6.93 1.04
N LEU A 90 3.47 7.75 0.00
CA LEU A 90 2.93 7.40 -1.31
C LEU A 90 4.08 6.98 -2.23
N CYS A 91 3.98 5.81 -2.87
CA CYS A 91 5.05 5.30 -3.71
C CYS A 91 4.60 4.46 -4.90
N THR A 92 5.47 4.35 -5.89
CA THR A 92 5.42 3.30 -6.92
C THR A 92 6.40 2.18 -6.59
N ASP A 93 6.19 0.98 -7.15
CA ASP A 93 7.10 -0.16 -6.93
C ASP A 93 8.53 0.16 -7.32
N VAL A 94 8.72 0.75 -8.50
CA VAL A 94 10.06 1.13 -9.00
C VAL A 94 10.77 2.06 -8.04
N ALA A 95 10.05 2.96 -7.36
CA ALA A 95 10.63 3.88 -6.40
C ALA A 95 10.92 3.24 -5.04
N ALA A 96 10.18 2.19 -4.67
CA ALA A 96 10.34 1.48 -3.41
C ALA A 96 11.35 0.31 -3.48
N ARG A 97 11.69 -0.18 -4.68
CA ARG A 97 12.65 -1.28 -4.88
C ARG A 97 14.04 -0.91 -4.37
N GLY A 98 14.68 -1.86 -3.69
CA GLY A 98 16.03 -1.69 -3.14
C GLY A 98 16.11 -0.81 -1.89
N LEU A 99 14.99 -0.25 -1.42
CA LEU A 99 14.95 0.50 -0.17
C LEU A 99 14.71 -0.43 1.02
N ASP A 100 15.49 -0.24 2.08
CA ASP A 100 15.24 -0.92 3.35
C ASP A 100 14.18 -0.17 4.16
N ILE A 101 12.93 -0.45 3.81
CA ILE A 101 11.77 0.15 4.45
C ILE A 101 11.66 -0.39 5.89
N PRO A 102 11.54 0.48 6.91
CA PRO A 102 11.36 0.05 8.29
C PRO A 102 10.00 -0.62 8.48
N LYS A 103 9.76 -1.24 9.64
CA LYS A 103 8.45 -1.83 9.96
C LYS A 103 7.35 -0.77 9.82
N VAL A 104 6.38 -1.04 8.96
CA VAL A 104 5.18 -0.22 8.78
C VAL A 104 3.95 -0.96 9.26
N ASP A 105 2.96 -0.24 9.79
CA ASP A 105 1.72 -0.82 10.31
C ASP A 105 0.81 -1.30 9.18
N TRP A 106 0.75 -0.51 8.09
CA TRP A 106 -0.16 -0.74 6.98
C TRP A 106 0.53 -0.62 5.63
N ILE A 107 0.25 -1.60 4.77
CA ILE A 107 0.48 -1.56 3.33
C ILE A 107 -0.87 -1.43 2.64
N VAL A 108 -1.12 -0.30 2.00
CA VAL A 108 -2.28 -0.08 1.14
C VAL A 108 -1.83 -0.22 -0.29
N GLN A 109 -2.48 -1.09 -1.04
CA GLN A 109 -2.26 -1.25 -2.47
C GLN A 109 -3.44 -0.59 -3.15
N TYR A 110 -3.29 0.72 -3.39
CA TYR A 110 -4.34 1.53 -4.00
C TYR A 110 -4.62 1.03 -5.40
N ASP A 111 -3.59 0.64 -6.16
CA ASP A 111 -3.71 -0.10 -7.40
C ASP A 111 -3.15 -1.53 -7.21
N PRO A 112 -3.83 -2.59 -7.71
CA PRO A 112 -3.25 -3.92 -7.71
C PRO A 112 -1.93 -3.92 -8.52
N PRO A 113 -0.93 -4.70 -8.11
CA PRO A 113 0.29 -4.87 -8.91
C PRO A 113 0.02 -5.73 -10.15
N ASP A 114 0.92 -5.65 -11.13
CA ASP A 114 0.81 -6.43 -12.37
C ASP A 114 1.10 -7.93 -12.14
N ASP A 115 1.89 -8.27 -11.13
CA ASP A 115 2.30 -9.64 -10.79
C ASP A 115 2.03 -9.95 -9.30
N PRO A 116 1.46 -11.12 -8.95
CA PRO A 116 1.44 -11.64 -7.59
C PRO A 116 2.79 -11.57 -6.84
N LYS A 117 3.93 -11.70 -7.52
CA LYS A 117 5.24 -11.56 -6.86
C LYS A 117 5.44 -10.15 -6.29
N GLU A 118 5.01 -9.12 -7.01
CA GLU A 118 5.05 -7.74 -6.51
C GLU A 118 4.14 -7.54 -5.31
N TYR A 119 2.94 -8.13 -5.34
CA TYR A 119 2.04 -8.13 -4.17
C TYR A 119 2.79 -8.66 -2.93
N ILE A 120 3.44 -9.81 -3.06
CA ILE A 120 4.19 -10.44 -1.95
C ILE A 120 5.35 -9.54 -1.50
N HIS A 121 6.09 -8.92 -2.42
CA HIS A 121 7.18 -7.99 -2.09
C HIS A 121 6.70 -6.71 -1.40
N ARG A 122 5.52 -6.20 -1.75
CA ARG A 122 4.89 -5.03 -1.10
C ARG A 122 4.49 -5.37 0.33
N VAL A 123 3.76 -6.47 0.53
CA VAL A 123 3.29 -6.85 1.87
C VAL A 123 4.41 -7.38 2.77
N GLY A 124 5.51 -7.91 2.21
CA GLY A 124 6.71 -8.28 2.96
C GLY A 124 7.48 -7.09 3.58
N ARG A 125 7.03 -5.85 3.35
CA ARG A 125 7.54 -4.64 4.03
C ARG A 125 6.91 -4.42 5.39
N THR A 126 5.83 -5.13 5.70
CA THR A 126 5.27 -5.20 7.05
C THR A 126 5.52 -6.58 7.65
N ALA A 127 5.12 -6.79 8.91
CA ALA A 127 5.22 -8.08 9.61
C ALA A 127 6.60 -8.76 9.54
N ARG A 128 7.70 -7.98 9.56
CA ARG A 128 9.08 -8.51 9.56
C ARG A 128 9.44 -9.07 10.94
N GLY A 129 10.05 -10.25 10.97
CA GLY A 129 10.48 -10.96 12.20
C GLY A 129 9.41 -11.85 12.82
N ALA A 130 9.81 -12.69 13.79
CA ALA A 130 8.92 -13.69 14.41
C ALA A 130 7.71 -13.08 15.16
N GLU A 131 7.85 -11.85 15.68
CA GLU A 131 6.81 -11.10 16.38
C GLU A 131 6.24 -9.92 15.55
N GLY A 132 6.54 -9.92 14.24
CA GLY A 132 6.14 -8.85 13.35
C GLY A 132 4.64 -8.88 13.07
N THR A 133 3.88 -7.94 13.62
CA THR A 133 2.49 -7.69 13.22
C THR A 133 2.43 -6.70 12.06
N GLY A 134 1.50 -6.92 11.13
CA GLY A 134 1.30 -6.07 9.97
C GLY A 134 -0.06 -6.22 9.35
N LYS A 135 -0.52 -5.19 8.63
CA LYS A 135 -1.77 -5.25 7.89
C LYS A 135 -1.59 -4.83 6.43
N ALA A 136 -2.27 -5.52 5.53
CA ALA A 136 -2.30 -5.19 4.11
C ALA A 136 -3.75 -5.06 3.62
N LEU A 137 -4.02 -4.02 2.85
CA LEU A 137 -5.31 -3.78 2.21
C LEU A 137 -5.12 -3.59 0.71
N LEU A 138 -5.77 -4.44 -0.08
CA LEU A 138 -5.78 -4.39 -1.54
C LEU A 138 -7.08 -3.80 -2.06
N PHE A 139 -7.00 -2.77 -2.89
CA PHE A 139 -8.17 -2.20 -3.54
C PHE A 139 -8.34 -2.89 -4.89
N LEU A 140 -9.54 -3.37 -5.17
CA LEU A 140 -9.91 -3.99 -6.44
C LEU A 140 -11.18 -3.35 -6.97
N MET A 141 -11.20 -3.02 -8.26
CA MET A 141 -12.45 -2.82 -8.99
C MET A 141 -13.10 -4.18 -9.30
N PRO A 142 -14.41 -4.21 -9.59
CA PRO A 142 -15.10 -5.44 -9.96
C PRO A 142 -14.40 -6.22 -11.09
N GLU A 143 -13.83 -5.49 -12.06
CA GLU A 143 -13.11 -6.05 -13.20
C GLU A 143 -11.74 -6.63 -12.82
N GLU A 144 -11.17 -6.17 -11.69
CA GLU A 144 -9.86 -6.60 -11.18
C GLU A 144 -9.94 -7.84 -10.28
N LEU A 145 -11.15 -8.34 -9.97
CA LEU A 145 -11.37 -9.53 -9.11
C LEU A 145 -10.65 -10.79 -9.60
N GLY A 146 -10.42 -10.90 -10.90
CA GLY A 146 -9.62 -11.98 -11.49
C GLY A 146 -8.22 -12.11 -10.88
N PHE A 147 -7.65 -11.00 -10.39
CA PHE A 147 -6.33 -10.96 -9.74
C PHE A 147 -6.26 -11.88 -8.51
N LEU A 148 -7.35 -12.02 -7.74
CA LEU A 148 -7.42 -12.90 -6.57
C LEU A 148 -7.15 -14.37 -6.90
N ARG A 149 -7.48 -14.81 -8.13
CA ARG A 149 -7.16 -16.16 -8.59
C ARG A 149 -5.65 -16.36 -8.74
N TYR A 150 -4.94 -15.35 -9.23
CA TYR A 150 -3.49 -15.40 -9.38
C TYR A 150 -2.79 -15.37 -8.03
N LEU A 151 -3.25 -14.53 -7.10
CA LEU A 151 -2.74 -14.50 -5.71
C LEU A 151 -2.84 -15.87 -5.03
N ARG A 152 -4.00 -16.54 -5.15
CA ARG A 152 -4.20 -17.89 -4.60
C ARG A 152 -3.25 -18.92 -5.19
N LYS A 153 -3.02 -18.87 -6.51
CA LYS A 153 -2.05 -19.75 -7.19
C LYS A 153 -0.61 -19.50 -6.72
N SER A 154 -0.29 -18.27 -6.33
CA SER A 154 1.02 -17.88 -5.84
C SER A 154 1.24 -18.12 -4.34
N GLY A 155 0.29 -18.77 -3.64
CA GLY A 155 0.41 -19.13 -2.22
C GLY A 155 -0.24 -18.15 -1.24
N VAL A 156 -0.90 -17.09 -1.73
CA VAL A 156 -1.66 -16.15 -0.88
C VAL A 156 -3.09 -16.66 -0.75
N THR A 157 -3.34 -17.52 0.24
CA THR A 157 -4.62 -18.21 0.41
C THR A 157 -5.57 -17.53 1.40
N THR A 158 -5.05 -16.70 2.31
CA THR A 158 -5.84 -16.01 3.34
C THR A 158 -5.94 -14.52 3.03
N LEU A 159 -7.04 -14.13 2.37
CA LEU A 159 -7.39 -12.75 2.05
C LEU A 159 -8.82 -12.50 2.51
N ASN A 160 -9.00 -11.65 3.52
CA ASN A 160 -10.32 -11.30 4.03
C ASN A 160 -10.97 -10.22 3.15
N GLU A 161 -12.21 -10.42 2.74
CA GLU A 161 -12.98 -9.36 2.10
C GLU A 161 -13.48 -8.36 3.16
N TYR A 162 -13.21 -7.08 2.93
CA TYR A 162 -13.76 -5.98 3.72
C TYR A 162 -14.87 -5.31 2.92
N VAL A 163 -16.04 -5.19 3.53
CA VAL A 163 -17.15 -4.43 2.97
C VAL A 163 -17.05 -3.00 3.49
N PHE A 164 -16.87 -2.05 2.57
CA PHE A 164 -16.98 -0.64 2.93
C PHE A 164 -18.46 -0.22 2.85
N PRO A 165 -19.04 0.33 3.92
CA PRO A 165 -20.45 0.72 3.89
C PRO A 165 -20.65 1.80 2.81
N PRO A 166 -21.71 1.67 1.99
CA PRO A 166 -22.02 2.70 1.00
C PRO A 166 -22.23 4.04 1.70
N ALA A 167 -21.90 5.10 0.98
CA ALA A 167 -22.23 6.45 1.38
C ALA A 167 -23.71 6.55 1.77
N LYS A 168 -24.01 7.05 2.97
CA LYS A 168 -25.32 7.67 3.22
C LYS A 168 -25.39 9.00 2.50
#